data_AF-A0A8C6QIH1-F1
#
_entry.id   AF-A0A8C6QIH1-F1
#
_cell.length_a   1.000
_cell.length_b   1.000
_cell.length_c   1.000
_cell.angle_alpha   90.00
_cell.angle_beta   90.00
_cell.angle_gamma   90.00
#
_symmetry.space_group_name_H-M   'P 1'
#
loop_
_entity.id
_entity.type
_entity.pdbx_description
1 polymer ?
#
loop_
_entity_poly.entity_id
_entity_poly.type
_entity_poly.pdbx_seq_one_letter_code
_entity_poly.pdbx_strand_id
1 'polypeptide(L)'
;GEVIHVKILGILALIDEGETDWKIIAINVNDPEAEKFHDIDDVKRFKPGYLEATLNWLRLYKVPEGKPENKFGFDGEFKNKAFALEVINSAHEYWKAMLMKKCEKGAINCTNVQVCDSPFHCTPEEARSFVESVPLSLMSKESSEEGTAYLV
;
A
#
# COMPACT_ATOMS: atom_id res chain seq x y z
N GLY A 1 -11.23 6.59 2.02
CA GLY A 1 -10.16 6.53 1.01
C GLY A 1 -9.75 7.92 0.59
N GLU A 2 -9.14 8.68 1.51
CA GLU A 2 -8.58 10.00 1.20
C GLU A 2 -7.40 9.86 0.22
N VAL A 3 -7.20 10.85 -0.66
CA VAL A 3 -6.07 10.91 -1.60
C VAL A 3 -5.13 12.02 -1.17
N ILE A 4 -3.91 11.65 -0.76
CA ILE A 4 -2.90 12.60 -0.27
C ILE A 4 -1.61 12.50 -1.09
N HIS A 5 -0.93 13.62 -1.24
CA HIS A 5 0.42 13.65 -1.77
C HIS A 5 1.43 13.33 -0.66
N VAL A 6 2.38 12.46 -0.96
CA VAL A 6 3.40 12.02 -0.01
C VAL A 6 4.80 12.17 -0.58
N LYS A 7 5.77 12.41 0.31
CA LYS A 7 7.19 12.32 0.02
C LYS A 7 7.72 10.95 0.43
N ILE A 8 8.31 10.25 -0.52
CA ILE A 8 8.96 8.95 -0.30
C ILE A 8 10.26 9.14 0.48
N LEU A 9 10.44 8.33 1.52
CA LEU A 9 11.60 8.36 2.41
C LEU A 9 12.40 7.06 2.35
N GLY A 10 11.75 5.92 2.14
CA GLY A 10 12.41 4.62 2.05
C GLY A 10 11.44 3.48 1.84
N ILE A 11 11.91 2.26 2.05
CA ILE A 11 11.14 1.04 1.78
C ILE A 11 11.63 -0.13 2.63
N LEU A 12 10.74 -1.04 2.98
CA LEU A 12 11.04 -2.31 3.64
C LEU A 12 10.52 -3.49 2.80
N ALA A 13 11.34 -4.54 2.68
CA ALA A 13 10.99 -5.77 1.97
C ALA A 13 10.37 -6.78 2.94
N LEU A 14 9.04 -6.83 3.08
CA LEU A 14 8.37 -7.91 3.79
C LEU A 14 8.31 -9.14 2.87
N ILE A 15 8.56 -10.33 3.43
CA ILE A 15 8.30 -11.59 2.74
C ILE A 15 7.04 -12.17 3.37
N ASP A 16 5.93 -12.04 2.65
CA ASP A 16 4.62 -12.48 3.11
C ASP A 16 4.24 -13.77 2.36
N GLU A 17 4.11 -14.87 3.10
CA GLU A 17 3.71 -16.18 2.56
C GLU A 17 4.52 -16.64 1.31
N GLY A 18 5.78 -16.21 1.21
CA GLY A 18 6.69 -16.55 0.11
C GLY A 18 6.74 -15.52 -1.02
N GLU A 19 5.91 -14.48 -0.95
CA GLU A 19 5.87 -13.39 -1.91
C GLU A 19 6.54 -12.12 -1.36
N THR A 20 7.00 -11.25 -2.26
CA THR A 20 7.58 -9.97 -1.86
C THR A 20 6.46 -8.93 -1.71
N ASP A 21 6.33 -8.40 -0.50
CA ASP A 21 5.38 -7.36 -0.14
C ASP A 21 6.13 -6.10 0.29
N TRP A 22 6.21 -5.12 -0.61
CA TRP A 22 6.96 -3.89 -0.40
C TRP A 22 6.20 -2.90 0.48
N LYS A 23 6.81 -2.47 1.58
CA LYS A 23 6.25 -1.43 2.46
C LYS A 23 6.98 -0.10 2.24
N ILE A 24 6.34 0.82 1.54
CA ILE A 24 6.86 2.17 1.30
C ILE A 24 6.75 3.01 2.57
N ILE A 25 7.84 3.68 2.95
CA ILE A 25 7.87 4.66 4.03
C ILE A 25 7.77 6.06 3.42
N ALA A 26 6.74 6.80 3.82
CA ALA A 26 6.45 8.11 3.27
C ALA A 26 5.83 9.05 4.32
N ILE A 27 5.89 10.35 4.06
CA ILE A 27 5.26 11.39 4.88
C ILE A 27 4.35 12.25 4.02
N ASN A 28 3.21 12.69 4.56
CA ASN A 28 2.33 13.66 3.87
C ASN A 28 3.12 14.95 3.57
N VAL A 29 3.04 15.46 2.33
CA VAL A 29 3.75 16.70 1.95
C VAL A 29 3.26 17.93 2.71
N ASN A 30 2.03 17.88 3.24
CA ASN A 30 1.43 18.94 4.03
C ASN A 30 1.64 18.77 5.54
N ASP A 31 2.37 17.73 5.97
CA ASP A 31 2.73 17.56 7.37
C ASP A 31 3.62 18.75 7.81
N PRO A 32 3.35 19.41 8.96
CA PRO A 32 4.16 20.52 9.44
C PRO A 32 5.66 20.19 9.62
N GLU A 33 5.99 18.92 9.78
CA GLU A 33 7.36 18.44 9.91
C GLU A 33 7.92 17.88 8.59
N ALA A 34 7.15 17.88 7.50
CA ALA A 34 7.56 17.28 6.22
C ALA A 34 8.94 17.77 5.76
N GLU A 35 9.26 19.05 5.93
CA GLU A 35 10.54 19.64 5.56
C GLU A 35 11.75 19.04 6.31
N LYS A 36 11.56 18.31 7.41
CA LYS A 36 12.65 17.66 8.14
C LYS A 36 13.04 16.29 7.57
N PHE A 37 12.19 15.69 6.73
CA PHE A 37 12.35 14.29 6.29
C PHE A 37 12.66 14.22 4.80
N HIS A 38 13.87 13.87 4.41
CA HIS A 38 14.27 13.76 3.00
C HIS A 38 14.70 12.35 2.60
N ASP A 39 15.15 11.55 3.56
CA ASP A 39 15.52 10.15 3.39
C ASP A 39 15.18 9.33 4.65
N ILE A 40 15.42 8.02 4.62
CA ILE A 40 15.08 7.10 5.68
C ILE A 40 15.84 7.38 6.99
N ASP A 41 17.04 7.94 6.91
CA ASP A 41 17.86 8.26 8.09
C ASP A 41 17.28 9.45 8.89
N ASP A 42 16.53 10.36 8.24
CA ASP A 42 15.83 11.42 8.94
C ASP A 42 14.71 10.85 9.83
N VAL A 43 14.10 9.73 9.43
CA VAL A 43 13.13 9.02 10.27
C VAL A 43 13.80 8.50 11.54
N LYS A 44 14.97 7.86 11.42
CA LYS A 44 15.75 7.40 12.58
C LYS A 44 16.13 8.56 13.51
N ARG A 45 16.51 9.70 12.92
CA ARG A 45 16.99 10.88 13.64
C ARG A 45 15.87 11.62 14.38
N PHE A 46 14.76 11.90 13.71
CA PHE A 46 13.69 12.75 14.26
C PHE A 46 12.56 11.97 14.92
N LYS A 47 12.45 10.66 14.64
CA LYS A 47 11.45 9.74 15.22
C LYS A 47 12.16 8.47 15.72
N PRO A 48 13.06 8.57 16.72
CA PRO A 48 13.78 7.40 17.23
C PRO A 48 12.81 6.32 17.73
N GLY A 49 13.03 5.07 17.33
CA GLY A 49 12.18 3.93 17.66
C GLY A 49 11.04 3.65 16.66
N TYR A 50 10.73 4.57 15.73
CA TYR A 50 9.63 4.37 14.78
C TYR A 50 9.89 3.22 13.82
N LEU A 51 11.08 3.15 13.21
CA LEU A 51 11.40 2.10 12.24
C LEU A 51 11.46 0.72 12.91
N GLU A 52 11.97 0.66 14.13
CA GLU A 52 12.01 -0.55 14.95
C GLU A 52 10.60 -1.02 15.33
N ALA A 53 9.72 -0.08 15.71
CA ALA A 53 8.33 -0.38 15.99
C ALA A 53 7.59 -0.88 14.73
N THR A 54 7.82 -0.26 13.57
CA THR A 54 7.26 -0.71 12.28
C THR A 54 7.72 -2.13 11.93
N LEU A 55 9.01 -2.41 12.07
CA LEU A 55 9.57 -3.74 11.80
C LEU A 55 8.96 -4.80 12.74
N ASN A 56 8.87 -4.50 14.03
CA ASN A 56 8.29 -5.41 15.02
C ASN A 56 6.80 -5.65 14.77
N TRP A 57 6.04 -4.60 14.42
CA TRP A 57 4.63 -4.75 14.07
C TRP A 57 4.47 -5.67 12.86
N LEU A 58 5.20 -5.41 11.78
CA LEU A 58 5.13 -6.23 10.56
C LEU A 58 5.61 -7.67 10.78
N ARG A 59 6.53 -7.90 11.73
CA ARG A 59 6.98 -9.25 12.09
C ARG A 59 5.86 -10.04 12.79
N LEU A 60 5.11 -9.39 13.67
CA LEU A 60 4.26 -10.07 14.66
C LEU A 60 2.76 -10.01 14.36
N TYR A 61 2.27 -9.14 13.46
CA TYR A 61 0.83 -8.86 13.36
C TYR A 61 -0.03 -10.09 13.03
N LYS A 62 0.53 -11.12 12.40
CA LYS A 62 -0.16 -12.38 12.05
C LYS A 62 -0.06 -13.47 13.13
N VAL A 63 0.81 -13.29 14.13
CA VAL A 63 1.01 -14.28 15.21
C VAL A 63 -0.27 -14.55 16.00
N PRO A 64 -1.10 -13.54 16.35
CA PRO A 64 -2.39 -13.79 17.01
C PRO A 64 -3.37 -14.64 16.19
N GLU A 65 -3.20 -14.69 14.86
CA GLU A 65 -4.01 -15.52 13.95
C GLU A 65 -3.48 -16.97 13.85
N GLY A 66 -2.44 -17.32 14.62
CA GLY A 66 -1.79 -18.64 14.58
C GLY A 66 -0.81 -18.82 13.42
N LYS A 67 -0.48 -17.75 12.68
CA LYS A 67 0.54 -17.77 11.62
C LYS A 67 1.94 -17.55 12.21
N PRO A 68 3.01 -18.04 11.53
CA PRO A 68 4.38 -17.75 11.95
C PRO A 68 4.71 -16.25 11.80
N GLU A 69 5.81 -15.83 12.44
CA GLU A 69 6.37 -14.50 12.23
C GLU A 69 6.73 -14.28 10.75
N ASN A 70 6.48 -13.07 10.26
CA ASN A 70 6.89 -12.71 8.90
C ASN A 70 8.41 -12.56 8.80
N LYS A 71 8.92 -12.85 7.60
CA LYS A 71 10.33 -12.68 7.26
C LYS A 71 10.53 -11.39 6.47
N PHE A 72 11.79 -10.98 6.33
CA PHE A 72 12.14 -9.78 5.60
C PHE A 72 13.28 -10.06 4.62
N GLY A 73 13.25 -9.39 3.47
CA GLY A 73 14.41 -9.26 2.61
C GLY A 73 15.45 -8.32 3.24
N PHE A 74 16.69 -8.38 2.75
CA PHE A 74 17.81 -7.56 3.24
C PHE A 74 17.97 -7.57 4.77
N ASP A 75 17.70 -8.72 5.40
CA ASP A 75 17.77 -8.89 6.86
C ASP A 75 16.91 -7.89 7.67
N GLY A 76 15.83 -7.37 7.07
CA GLY A 76 14.96 -6.37 7.70
C GLY A 76 15.50 -4.93 7.64
N GLU A 77 16.53 -4.68 6.83
CA GLU A 77 17.08 -3.34 6.61
C GLU A 77 16.09 -2.50 5.76
N PHE A 78 15.77 -1.30 6.26
CA PHE A 78 15.08 -0.30 5.45
C PHE A 78 16.02 0.24 4.38
N LYS A 79 15.62 0.19 3.12
CA LYS A 79 16.36 0.81 2.02
C LYS A 79 15.95 2.27 1.87
N ASN A 80 16.90 3.08 1.39
CA ASN A 80 16.75 4.52 1.25
C ASN A 80 15.74 4.92 0.17
N LYS A 81 15.48 6.22 0.08
CA LYS A 81 14.57 6.81 -0.89
C LYS A 81 14.91 6.44 -2.34
N ALA A 82 16.19 6.42 -2.71
CA ALA A 82 16.61 6.14 -4.08
C ALA A 82 16.18 4.73 -4.50
N PHE A 83 16.47 3.72 -3.67
CA PHE A 83 16.03 2.34 -3.91
C PHE A 83 14.50 2.22 -3.93
N ALA A 84 13.81 2.91 -3.02
CA ALA A 84 12.34 2.93 -3.00
C ALA A 84 11.75 3.45 -4.33
N LEU A 85 12.32 4.53 -4.89
CA LEU A 85 11.89 5.09 -6.16
C LEU A 85 12.12 4.13 -7.34
N GLU A 86 13.20 3.35 -7.34
CA GLU A 86 13.43 2.31 -8.35
C GLU A 86 12.34 1.22 -8.31
N VAL A 87 11.99 0.75 -7.11
CA VAL A 87 10.92 -0.24 -6.92
C VAL A 87 9.56 0.32 -7.37
N ILE A 88 9.22 1.56 -6.97
CA ILE A 88 7.97 2.22 -7.38
C ILE A 88 7.91 2.36 -8.90
N ASN A 89 8.99 2.82 -9.54
CA ASN A 89 9.03 3.00 -10.99
C ASN A 89 8.88 1.66 -11.72
N SER A 90 9.55 0.61 -11.24
CA SER A 90 9.41 -0.73 -11.81
C SER A 90 7.96 -1.24 -11.70
N ALA A 91 7.34 -1.15 -10.52
CA ALA A 91 5.95 -1.53 -10.32
C ALA A 91 4.98 -0.71 -11.19
N HIS A 92 5.25 0.58 -11.38
CA HIS A 92 4.48 1.46 -12.25
C HIS A 92 4.56 1.04 -13.73
N GLU A 93 5.73 0.64 -14.22
CA GLU A 93 5.87 0.13 -15.59
C GLU A 93 5.15 -1.22 -15.79
N TYR A 94 5.17 -2.12 -14.80
CA TYR A 94 4.34 -3.33 -14.84
C TYR A 94 2.84 -3.00 -14.88
N TRP A 95 2.39 -2.03 -14.07
CA TRP A 95 1.01 -1.56 -14.09
C TRP A 95 0.62 -0.98 -15.46
N LYS A 96 1.47 -0.16 -16.08
CA LYS A 96 1.23 0.36 -17.45
C LYS A 96 1.12 -0.77 -18.46
N ALA A 97 2.05 -1.73 -18.42
CA ALA A 97 2.03 -2.88 -19.33
C ALA A 97 0.73 -3.68 -19.17
N MET A 98 0.29 -3.92 -17.93
CA MET A 98 -0.96 -4.61 -17.62
C MET A 98 -2.18 -3.85 -18.15
N LEU A 99 -2.28 -2.54 -17.88
CA LEU A 99 -3.39 -1.72 -18.37
C LEU A 99 -3.45 -1.60 -19.89
N MET A 100 -2.32 -1.74 -20.57
CA MET A 100 -2.24 -1.73 -22.03
C MET A 100 -2.36 -3.13 -22.66
N LYS A 101 -2.73 -4.15 -21.87
CA LYS A 101 -2.84 -5.57 -22.29
C LYS A 101 -1.54 -6.11 -22.92
N LYS A 102 -0.39 -5.61 -22.46
CA LYS A 102 0.95 -6.06 -22.89
C LYS A 102 1.50 -7.20 -22.01
N CYS A 103 0.82 -7.51 -20.89
CA CYS A 103 1.07 -8.69 -20.07
C CYS A 103 -0.25 -9.28 -19.56
N GLU A 104 -0.19 -10.49 -18.98
CA GLU A 104 -1.35 -11.12 -18.38
C GLU A 104 -1.78 -10.38 -17.11
N LYS A 105 -3.05 -9.97 -17.04
CA LYS A 105 -3.64 -9.31 -15.86
C LYS A 105 -4.13 -10.29 -14.79
N GLY A 106 -4.12 -11.59 -15.08
CA GLY A 106 -4.75 -12.61 -14.25
C GLY A 106 -6.20 -12.26 -13.90
N ALA A 107 -6.53 -12.35 -12.60
CA ALA A 107 -7.85 -12.03 -12.07
C ALA A 107 -8.12 -10.51 -11.91
N ILE A 108 -7.14 -9.63 -12.16
CA ILE A 108 -7.27 -8.19 -11.92
C ILE A 108 -8.30 -7.58 -12.88
N ASN A 109 -9.20 -6.76 -12.36
CA ASN A 109 -10.11 -5.94 -13.16
C ASN A 109 -9.40 -4.62 -13.52
N CYS A 110 -9.17 -4.42 -14.81
CA CYS A 110 -8.46 -3.24 -15.33
C CYS A 110 -9.42 -2.14 -15.85
N THR A 111 -10.73 -2.30 -15.67
CA THR A 111 -11.72 -1.29 -16.10
C THR A 111 -11.42 0.06 -15.47
N ASN A 112 -11.35 1.11 -16.30
CA ASN A 112 -11.00 2.46 -15.86
C ASN A 112 -11.70 3.52 -16.70
N VAL A 113 -11.87 4.73 -16.15
CA VAL A 113 -12.63 5.83 -16.82
C VAL A 113 -11.70 6.91 -17.40
N GLN A 114 -10.42 6.91 -17.03
CA GLN A 114 -9.52 8.06 -17.29
C GLN A 114 -8.31 7.73 -18.19
N VAL A 115 -7.98 6.45 -18.40
CA VAL A 115 -6.85 6.08 -19.28
C VAL A 115 -7.41 5.80 -20.67
N CYS A 116 -7.61 6.86 -21.45
CA CYS A 116 -8.28 6.81 -22.75
C CYS A 116 -7.69 5.79 -23.74
N ASP A 117 -6.37 5.59 -23.70
CA ASP A 117 -5.68 4.64 -24.60
C ASP A 117 -5.73 3.19 -24.09
N SER A 118 -6.27 2.95 -22.90
CA SER A 118 -6.39 1.61 -22.35
C SER A 118 -7.51 0.82 -23.06
N PRO A 119 -7.26 -0.43 -23.48
CA PRO A 119 -8.32 -1.31 -24.02
C PRO A 119 -9.39 -1.67 -22.98
N PHE A 120 -9.21 -1.30 -21.72
CA PHE A 120 -10.17 -1.51 -20.63
C PHE A 120 -10.93 -0.22 -20.26
N HIS A 121 -10.79 0.84 -21.06
CA HIS A 121 -11.50 2.08 -20.82
C HIS A 121 -13.03 1.88 -20.89
N CYS A 122 -13.77 2.41 -19.91
CA CYS A 122 -15.22 2.52 -19.93
C CYS A 122 -15.65 3.98 -19.78
N THR A 123 -16.89 4.26 -20.17
CA THR A 123 -17.49 5.58 -20.04
C THR A 123 -17.84 5.90 -18.57
N PRO A 124 -17.89 7.19 -18.19
CA PRO A 124 -18.38 7.61 -16.88
C PRO A 124 -19.79 7.07 -16.56
N GLU A 125 -20.65 6.94 -17.58
CA GLU A 125 -22.02 6.42 -17.45
C GLU A 125 -22.02 4.93 -17.11
N GLU A 126 -21.19 4.11 -17.78
CA GLU A 126 -21.04 2.69 -17.46
C GLU A 126 -20.50 2.49 -16.04
N ALA A 127 -19.50 3.27 -15.63
CA ALA A 127 -18.97 3.22 -14.27
C ALA A 127 -20.01 3.61 -13.22
N ARG A 128 -20.83 4.64 -13.49
CA ARG A 128 -21.91 5.05 -12.59
C ARG A 128 -22.98 3.97 -12.44
N SER A 129 -23.41 3.38 -13.55
CA SER A 129 -24.40 2.30 -13.54
C SER A 129 -23.90 1.10 -12.73
N PHE A 130 -22.60 0.81 -12.75
CA PHE A 130 -22.01 -0.24 -11.92
C PHE A 130 -22.15 0.06 -10.43
N VAL A 131 -21.79 1.27 -9.99
CA VAL A 131 -21.92 1.68 -8.57
C VAL A 131 -23.38 1.66 -8.12
N GLU A 132 -24.30 2.19 -8.93
CA GLU A 132 -25.73 2.24 -8.61
C GLU A 132 -26.38 0.84 -8.53
N SER A 133 -25.80 -0.15 -9.20
CA SER A 133 -26.28 -1.53 -9.15
C SER A 133 -25.96 -2.25 -7.84
N VAL A 134 -25.05 -1.72 -7.02
CA VAL A 134 -24.63 -2.34 -5.75
C VAL A 134 -25.70 -2.11 -4.67
N PRO A 135 -26.30 -3.16 -4.08
CA PRO A 135 -27.32 -3.01 -3.04
C PRO A 135 -26.80 -2.26 -1.80
N LEU A 136 -27.60 -1.30 -1.30
CA LEU A 136 -27.27 -0.50 -0.12
C LEU A 136 -27.02 -1.32 1.16
N SER A 137 -27.53 -2.55 1.25
CA SER A 137 -27.31 -3.45 2.40
C SER A 137 -25.87 -3.97 2.52
N LEU A 138 -25.06 -3.86 1.46
CA LEU A 138 -23.63 -4.16 1.50
C LEU A 138 -22.80 -2.97 1.99
N MET A 139 -23.33 -1.74 1.94
CA MET A 139 -22.60 -0.53 2.34
C MET A 139 -22.61 -0.28 3.86
N SER A 140 -23.49 -0.95 4.62
CA SER A 140 -23.63 -0.77 6.06
C SER A 140 -22.93 -1.83 6.92
N LYS A 141 -22.39 -2.90 6.34
CA LYS A 141 -21.73 -3.97 7.09
C LYS A 141 -20.27 -3.71 7.45
N GLU A 142 -19.59 -2.77 6.80
CA GLU A 142 -18.18 -2.44 7.12
C GLU A 142 -18.03 -1.45 8.29
N SER A 143 -19.11 -0.82 8.77
CA SER A 143 -19.05 0.18 9.84
C SER A 143 -19.47 -0.33 11.23
N SER A 144 -19.63 -1.65 11.42
CA SER A 144 -20.17 -2.20 12.68
C SER A 144 -19.47 -3.47 13.18
N GLU A 145 -18.14 -3.51 13.12
CA GLU A 145 -17.34 -4.46 13.92
C GLU A 145 -16.32 -3.71 14.80
N GLU A 146 -16.80 -2.76 15.60
CA GLU A 146 -16.16 -2.42 16.88
C GLU A 146 -17.15 -2.73 18.00
N GLY A 147 -16.92 -3.86 18.67
CA GLY A 147 -17.83 -4.38 19.69
C GLY A 147 -17.21 -5.47 20.54
N THR A 148 -16.47 -5.05 21.57
CA THR A 148 -16.28 -5.73 22.87
C THR A 148 -15.56 -7.09 22.90
N ALA A 149 -14.29 -7.08 23.29
CA ALA A 149 -13.73 -8.13 24.14
C ALA A 149 -13.25 -7.49 25.44
N TYR A 150 -13.97 -7.77 26.52
CA TYR A 150 -13.67 -7.34 27.89
C TYR A 150 -12.40 -8.03 28.42
N LEU A 151 -11.71 -7.31 29.30
CA LEU A 151 -10.67 -7.76 30.22
C LEU A 151 -11.04 -9.08 30.93
N VAL A 152 -10.11 -10.05 30.90
CA VAL A 152 -9.49 -10.68 32.08
C VAL A 152 -8.03 -10.97 31.74
#